data_AF-A0A842W6J2-F1
#
_entry.id   AF-A0A842W6J2-F1
#
_cell.length_a   1.000
_cell.length_b   1.000
_cell.length_c   1.000
_cell.angle_alpha   90.00
_cell.angle_beta   90.00
_cell.angle_gamma   90.00
#
_symmetry.space_group_name_H-M   'P 1'
#
loop_
_entity.id
_entity.type
_entity.pdbx_description
1 polymer ?
#
loop_
_entity_poly.entity_id
_entity_poly.type
_entity_poly.pdbx_seq_one_letter_code
_entity_poly.pdbx_strand_id
1 'polypeptide(L)'
;MNEILKQVWPFIIGLIFLWFVKNEILIFAALIIVILITFKIEYSKNEFYWLIIGIIFGILLELGGDYFYKLQTWSSGMLFGIPIWLPLLWGYVFVIVRRIGN
;
A
#
# COMPACT_ATOMS: atom_id res chain seq x y z
N MET A 1 -0.18 6.19 -22.33
CA MET A 1 0.94 6.70 -21.51
C MET A 1 0.47 7.73 -20.47
N ASN A 2 -0.32 8.75 -20.85
CA ASN A 2 -0.82 9.75 -19.89
C ASN A 2 -1.71 9.19 -18.76
N GLU A 3 -2.57 8.20 -19.05
CA GLU A 3 -3.44 7.61 -18.02
C GLU A 3 -2.67 6.78 -16.98
N ILE A 4 -1.68 6.01 -17.40
CA ILE A 4 -0.82 5.24 -16.48
C ILE A 4 -0.03 6.19 -15.57
N LEU A 5 0.53 7.26 -16.14
CA LEU A 5 1.24 8.27 -15.36
C LEU A 5 0.34 8.89 -14.28
N LYS A 6 -0.93 9.19 -14.60
CA LYS A 6 -1.95 9.69 -13.66
C LYS A 6 -2.26 8.72 -12.50
N GLN A 7 -2.12 7.42 -12.72
CA GLN A 7 -2.38 6.40 -11.69
C GLN A 7 -1.15 6.13 -10.82
N VAL A 8 0.05 6.24 -11.39
CA VAL A 8 1.30 5.84 -10.71
C VAL A 8 1.97 7.02 -9.99
N TRP A 9 1.75 8.28 -10.39
CA TRP A 9 2.38 9.43 -9.70
C TRP A 9 2.06 9.53 -8.20
N PRO A 10 0.83 9.26 -7.69
CA PRO A 10 0.57 9.35 -6.26
C PRO A 10 1.33 8.26 -5.49
N PHE A 11 1.52 7.10 -6.12
CA PHE A 11 2.33 6.01 -5.58
C PHE A 11 3.80 6.39 -5.48
N ILE A 12 4.37 6.97 -6.55
CA ILE A 12 5.76 7.43 -6.55
C ILE A 12 5.98 8.49 -5.46
N ILE A 13 5.06 9.45 -5.31
CA ILE A 13 5.14 10.45 -4.23
C ILE A 13 5.10 9.77 -2.85
N GLY A 14 4.21 8.80 -2.67
CA GLY A 14 4.15 7.99 -1.44
C GLY A 14 5.49 7.32 -1.12
N LEU A 15 6.14 6.69 -2.12
CA LEU A 15 7.45 6.05 -1.95
C LEU A 15 8.57 7.04 -1.62
N ILE A 16 8.58 8.21 -2.28
CA ILE A 16 9.55 9.28 -1.97
C ILE A 16 9.36 9.75 -0.52
N PHE A 17 8.12 9.86 -0.05
CA PHE A 17 7.83 10.28 1.32
C PHE A 17 8.34 9.27 2.37
N LEU A 18 8.31 7.96 2.06
CA LEU A 18 8.88 6.91 2.93
C LEU A 18 10.37 7.09 3.20
N TRP A 19 11.11 7.70 2.27
CA TRP A 19 12.55 7.93 2.46
C TRP A 19 12.87 8.97 3.54
N PHE A 20 11.97 9.93 3.76
CA PHE A 20 12.20 11.04 4.70
C PHE A 20 11.52 10.83 6.04
N VAL A 21 10.44 10.06 6.09
CA VAL A 21 9.65 9.87 7.30
C VAL A 21 9.89 8.49 7.88
N LYS A 22 10.39 8.43 9.10
CA LYS A 22 10.58 7.17 9.85
C LYS A 22 9.42 6.84 10.79
N ASN A 23 8.50 7.79 10.99
CA ASN A 23 7.37 7.60 11.88
C ASN A 23 6.27 6.80 11.16
N GLU A 24 6.00 5.61 11.68
CA GLU A 24 5.07 4.64 11.09
C GLU A 24 3.63 5.19 10.96
N ILE A 25 3.16 5.94 11.95
CA ILE A 25 1.80 6.51 11.98
C ILE A 25 1.68 7.61 10.92
N LEU A 26 2.70 8.46 10.76
CA LEU A 26 2.71 9.50 9.72
C LEU A 26 2.69 8.89 8.32
N ILE A 27 3.43 7.81 8.10
CA ILE A 27 3.40 7.07 6.84
C ILE A 27 2.01 6.50 6.59
N PHE A 28 1.43 5.82 7.58
CA PHE A 28 0.10 5.23 7.48
C PHE A 28 -0.95 6.27 7.12
N ALA A 29 -0.96 7.42 7.82
CA ALA A 29 -1.85 8.53 7.54
C ALA A 29 -1.64 9.11 6.13
N ALA A 30 -0.38 9.28 5.71
CA ALA A 30 -0.07 9.76 4.36
C ALA A 30 -0.57 8.80 3.27
N LEU A 31 -0.42 7.48 3.44
CA LEU A 31 -0.94 6.50 2.50
C LEU A 31 -2.47 6.51 2.43
N ILE A 32 -3.17 6.66 3.56
CA ILE A 32 -4.63 6.85 3.56
C ILE A 32 -5.00 8.07 2.70
N ILE A 33 -4.33 9.20 2.90
CA ILE A 33 -4.58 10.42 2.12
C ILE A 33 -4.35 10.17 0.63
N VAL A 34 -3.26 9.49 0.25
CA VAL A 34 -2.96 9.13 -1.14
C VAL A 34 -4.06 8.24 -1.74
N ILE A 35 -4.51 7.23 -1.02
CA ILE A 35 -5.59 6.33 -1.47
C ILE A 35 -6.89 7.11 -1.66
N LEU A 36 -7.26 7.96 -0.70
CA LEU A 36 -8.46 8.79 -0.78
C LEU A 36 -8.42 9.76 -1.96
N ILE A 37 -7.27 10.40 -2.20
CA ILE A 37 -7.06 11.27 -3.37
C ILE A 37 -7.19 10.43 -4.65
N THR A 38 -6.61 9.24 -4.68
CA THR A 38 -6.64 8.36 -5.86
C THR A 38 -8.07 7.93 -6.20
N PHE A 39 -8.87 7.56 -5.21
CA PHE A 39 -10.30 7.25 -5.39
C PHE A 39 -11.13 8.49 -5.74
N LYS A 40 -10.75 9.68 -5.25
CA LYS A 40 -11.42 10.92 -5.62
C LYS A 40 -11.15 11.32 -7.07
N ILE A 41 -9.94 11.10 -7.57
CA ILE A 41 -9.57 11.40 -8.96
C ILE A 41 -10.31 10.46 -9.92
N GLU A 42 -10.33 9.17 -9.60
CA GLU A 42 -10.96 8.15 -10.40
C GLU A 42 -11.34 6.99 -9.48
N TYR A 43 -12.59 6.53 -9.54
CA TYR A 43 -13.02 5.34 -8.83
C TYR A 43 -13.71 4.40 -9.80
N SER A 44 -13.15 3.20 -9.94
CA SER A 44 -13.76 2.12 -10.74
C SER A 44 -14.54 1.16 -9.86
N LYS A 45 -15.55 0.51 -10.45
CA LYS A 45 -16.34 -0.50 -9.75
C LYS A 45 -15.42 -1.58 -9.19
N ASN A 46 -15.63 -1.89 -7.91
CA ASN A 46 -14.91 -2.91 -7.12
C ASN A 46 -13.47 -2.57 -6.71
N GLU A 47 -12.95 -1.36 -6.94
CA GLU A 47 -11.61 -0.99 -6.47
C GLU A 47 -11.45 -1.10 -4.95
N PHE A 48 -12.50 -0.77 -4.20
CA PHE A 48 -12.49 -0.97 -2.75
C PHE A 48 -12.31 -2.45 -2.37
N TYR A 49 -12.91 -3.38 -3.10
CA TYR A 49 -12.69 -4.81 -2.85
C TYR A 49 -11.25 -5.21 -3.13
N TRP A 50 -10.63 -4.69 -4.20
CA TRP A 50 -9.23 -4.94 -4.50
C TRP A 50 -8.28 -4.35 -3.45
N LEU A 51 -8.61 -3.19 -2.88
CA LEU A 51 -7.90 -2.61 -1.75
C LEU A 51 -7.93 -3.55 -0.55
N ILE A 52 -9.11 -4.04 -0.15
CA ILE A 52 -9.26 -4.94 1.00
C ILE A 52 -8.54 -6.29 0.75
N ILE A 53 -8.69 -6.86 -0.44
CA ILE A 53 -8.00 -8.11 -0.81
C ILE A 53 -6.49 -7.92 -0.71
N GLY A 54 -5.94 -6.82 -1.25
CA GLY A 54 -4.50 -6.56 -1.18
C GLY A 54 -4.01 -6.31 0.25
N ILE A 55 -4.81 -5.68 1.12
CA ILE A 55 -4.47 -5.54 2.56
C ILE A 55 -4.37 -6.89 3.24
N ILE A 56 -5.39 -7.75 3.07
CA ILE A 56 -5.41 -9.09 3.68
C ILE A 56 -4.23 -9.91 3.14
N PHE A 57 -4.03 -9.88 1.83
CA PHE A 57 -2.93 -10.58 1.18
C PHE A 57 -1.57 -10.08 1.65
N GLY A 58 -1.39 -8.77 1.81
CA GLY A 58 -0.17 -8.16 2.35
C GLY A 58 0.12 -8.63 3.77
N ILE A 59 -0.88 -8.66 4.66
CA ILE A 59 -0.71 -9.21 6.02
C ILE A 59 -0.23 -10.67 5.95
N LEU A 60 -0.89 -11.51 5.14
CA LEU A 60 -0.55 -12.92 5.03
C LEU A 60 0.86 -13.13 4.45
N LEU A 61 1.26 -12.35 3.45
CA LEU A 61 2.59 -12.44 2.85
C LEU A 61 3.68 -12.02 3.83
N GLU A 62 3.51 -10.90 4.52
CA GLU A 62 4.54 -10.37 5.42
C GLU A 62 4.68 -11.27 6.66
N LEU A 63 3.56 -11.68 7.28
CA LEU A 63 3.60 -12.58 8.43
C LEU A 63 4.07 -13.99 8.06
N GLY A 64 3.61 -14.52 6.92
CA GLY A 64 4.06 -15.83 6.43
C GLY A 64 5.53 -15.81 6.03
N GLY A 65 5.97 -14.77 5.32
CA GLY A 65 7.35 -14.59 4.89
C GLY A 65 8.31 -14.46 6.07
N ASP A 66 7.93 -13.71 7.10
CA ASP A 66 8.71 -13.62 8.34
C ASP A 66 8.72 -14.96 9.09
N TYR A 67 7.56 -15.60 9.27
CA TYR A 67 7.45 -16.83 10.04
C TYR A 67 8.22 -18.01 9.43
N PHE A 68 8.07 -18.24 8.13
CA PHE A 68 8.67 -19.41 7.46
C PHE A 68 10.12 -19.19 7.04
N TYR A 69 10.46 -17.97 6.65
CA TYR A 69 11.70 -17.69 5.91
C TYR A 69 12.52 -16.54 6.49
N LYS A 70 12.00 -15.82 7.50
CA LYS A 70 12.60 -14.59 8.05
C LYS A 70 13.04 -13.62 6.95
N LEU A 71 12.23 -13.50 5.89
CA LEU A 71 12.58 -12.70 4.71
C LEU A 71 12.84 -11.24 5.07
N GLN A 72 12.03 -10.71 5.99
CA GLN A 72 12.09 -9.31 6.35
C GLN A 72 11.62 -9.11 7.80
N THR A 73 12.58 -8.91 8.68
CA THR A 73 12.32 -8.63 10.11
C THR A 73 12.27 -7.13 10.33
N TRP A 74 11.21 -6.64 10.96
CA TRP A 74 11.05 -5.24 11.30
C TRP A 74 11.38 -5.01 12.78
N SER A 75 12.16 -3.98 13.08
CA SER A 75 12.60 -3.70 14.45
C SER A 75 11.49 -3.21 15.38
N SER A 76 10.41 -2.64 14.85
CA SER A 76 9.35 -2.00 15.66
C SER A 76 8.01 -1.86 14.92
N GLY A 77 7.49 -2.93 14.30
CA GLY A 77 6.20 -2.85 13.59
C GLY A 77 5.00 -2.83 14.54
N MET A 78 4.03 -1.94 14.30
CA MET A 78 2.84 -1.78 15.15
C MET A 78 1.75 -2.83 14.94
N LEU A 79 1.82 -3.62 13.85
CA LEU A 79 0.82 -4.61 13.50
C LEU A 79 1.44 -6.01 13.50
N PHE A 80 1.31 -6.77 14.60
CA PHE A 80 1.89 -8.11 14.71
C PHE A 80 3.40 -8.19 14.39
N GLY A 81 4.14 -7.11 14.65
CA GLY A 81 5.56 -7.01 14.33
C GLY A 81 5.87 -6.47 12.94
N ILE A 82 4.88 -6.30 12.05
CA ILE A 82 5.05 -5.63 10.74
C ILE A 82 4.54 -4.17 10.80
N PRO A 83 5.04 -3.27 9.94
CA PRO A 83 4.56 -1.89 9.91
C PRO A 83 3.11 -1.82 9.43
N ILE A 84 2.26 -1.07 10.13
CA ILE A 84 0.82 -0.93 9.84
C ILE A 84 0.53 -0.33 8.46
N TRP A 85 1.45 0.49 7.93
CA TRP A 85 1.35 1.06 6.60
C TRP A 85 1.64 0.07 5.47
N LEU A 86 2.33 -1.03 5.76
CA LEU A 86 2.81 -1.94 4.73
C LEU A 86 1.67 -2.77 4.11
N PRO A 87 0.76 -3.39 4.87
CA PRO A 87 -0.44 -3.98 4.29
C PRO A 87 -1.31 -2.98 3.51
N LEU A 88 -1.38 -1.73 3.98
CA LEU A 88 -2.12 -0.68 3.29
C LEU A 88 -1.49 -0.37 1.92
N LEU A 89 -0.17 -0.33 1.85
CA LEU A 89 0.58 -0.20 0.60
C LEU A 89 0.30 -1.37 -0.35
N TRP A 90 0.29 -2.61 0.14
CA TRP A 90 -0.10 -3.79 -0.63
C TRP A 90 -1.51 -3.65 -1.22
N GLY A 91 -2.46 -3.21 -0.40
CA GLY A 91 -3.81 -2.88 -0.87
C GLY A 91 -3.82 -1.89 -2.02
N TYR A 92 -3.05 -0.80 -1.89
CA TYR A 92 -2.98 0.23 -2.91
C TYR A 92 -2.32 -0.26 -4.21
N VAL A 93 -1.29 -1.10 -4.12
CA VAL A 93 -0.68 -1.77 -5.28
C VAL A 93 -1.70 -2.61 -6.03
N PHE A 94 -2.57 -3.37 -5.32
CA PHE A 94 -3.62 -4.15 -5.96
C PHE A 94 -4.62 -3.29 -6.75
N VAL A 95 -4.97 -2.10 -6.21
CA VAL A 95 -5.80 -1.12 -6.93
C VAL A 95 -5.11 -0.67 -8.23
N ILE A 96 -3.82 -0.29 -8.16
CA ILE A 96 -3.08 0.17 -9.34
C ILE A 96 -2.95 -0.95 -10.38
N VAL A 97 -2.57 -2.15 -9.97
CA VAL A 97 -2.46 -3.32 -10.87
C VAL A 97 -3.79 -3.61 -11.55
N ARG A 98 -4.91 -3.54 -10.80
CA ARG A 98 -6.25 -3.73 -11.34
C ARG A 98 -6.59 -2.69 -12.42
N ARG A 99 -6.18 -1.43 -12.23
CA ARG A 99 -6.40 -0.34 -13.19
C ARG A 99 -5.54 -0.48 -14.44
N ILE A 100 -4.29 -0.92 -14.31
CA ILE A 100 -3.40 -1.13 -15.45
C ILE A 100 -3.84 -2.34 -16.28
N GLY A 101 -4.38 -3.37 -15.63
CA GLY A 101 -4.87 -4.58 -16.30
C GLY A 101 -6.28 -4.48 -16.88
N ASN A 102 -6.97 -3.34 -16.71
CA ASN A 102 -8.26 -3.03 -17.33
C ASN A 102 -8.05 -2.25 -18.63
#